data_AF-A0A2H6BF06-F1
#
_entry.id   AF-A0A2H6BF06-F1
#
_cell.length_a   1.000
_cell.length_b   1.000
_cell.length_c   1.000
_cell.angle_alpha   90.00
_cell.angle_beta   90.00
_cell.angle_gamma   90.00
#
_symmetry.space_group_name_H-M   'P 1'
#
loop_
_entity.id
_entity.type
_entity.pdbx_description
1 polymer ?
#
loop_
_entity_poly.entity_id
_entity_poly.type
_entity_poly.pdbx_seq_one_letter_code
_entity_poly.pdbx_strand_id
1 'polypeptide(L)'
;MDMAPPQSAAVPSEPMRSFEAERRRHLIEATIETVSDVGFKAASLGEIARRAGVSQGLFAHYFGDKDGLLEATLRFMAARLARATAARLRAARTPLERVLAVPESALAPEEFDPRTSAVWLAFWGQIMHSEPYRRVQSIYQQRMRANLRYGLRPLVDPARLEISVSFIAATIDGLWLQSHSTGVVRSDGSEARSIVRELVTLLIAREGASSPASVPAQAAAPSTPARSWRSSDAGGSLAWRTATRGERGEVLRRVALRLRDERKAIARLEARDTGRPVADVEAHDLPRVIRAFERAAEQAAAPAADHVDFGGGRSGWADRCPPASILAPAHWSAPLLLASRGVGPALAEGATAVACSAARKTRALSRLAAIAREAGAPEGAFEVLGGDDADRAARAAGGPSVGWADAPRKSAVLVTDDADVARAAFEIARGARRFARARALSETIVFVAEAARQTLVERLRAEMAALAMGDPMDPAVEVGPMASRDQLERALALIEAARRDGARVKLGGRAEDPGARSRAAFLKPTLLDDGHEDMAIARAPVFAPIVLTCGVATNADAAARLRALGPGLSLGVYVGDVARARRLARDAEAAVCRINDWGRGFAAAEEDWLDPGASVYGRVRRTLACDADAG
;
A
#
# COMPACT_ATOMS: atom_id res chain seq x y z
N MET A 1 -84.05 -12.64 -21.50
CA MET A 1 -83.70 -13.28 -20.21
C MET A 1 -82.38 -12.65 -19.79
N ASP A 2 -82.46 -11.69 -18.88
CA ASP A 2 -81.37 -10.81 -18.49
C ASP A 2 -80.16 -11.59 -17.98
N MET A 3 -79.02 -11.38 -18.65
CA MET A 3 -77.72 -11.82 -18.17
C MET A 3 -77.26 -10.86 -17.08
N ALA A 4 -77.27 -11.33 -15.83
CA ALA A 4 -76.76 -10.59 -14.68
C ALA A 4 -75.31 -10.15 -14.91
N PRO A 5 -74.94 -8.90 -14.57
CA PRO A 5 -73.56 -8.43 -14.71
C PRO A 5 -72.65 -9.13 -13.68
N PRO A 6 -71.37 -9.37 -14.01
CA PRO A 6 -70.41 -9.92 -13.05
C PRO A 6 -70.25 -8.96 -11.86
N GLN A 7 -70.33 -9.52 -10.65
CA GLN A 7 -70.18 -8.79 -9.40
C GLN A 7 -68.84 -8.04 -9.38
N SER A 8 -68.94 -6.72 -9.31
CA SER A 8 -67.81 -5.83 -9.02
C SER A 8 -67.19 -6.23 -7.67
N ALA A 9 -65.96 -6.73 -7.70
CA ALA A 9 -65.17 -6.89 -6.49
C ALA A 9 -64.99 -5.50 -5.87
N ALA A 10 -65.71 -5.24 -4.77
CA ALA A 10 -65.72 -3.96 -4.09
C ALA A 10 -64.29 -3.52 -3.78
N VAL A 11 -63.88 -2.41 -4.40
CA VAL A 11 -62.61 -1.77 -4.15
C VAL A 11 -62.61 -1.25 -2.71
N PRO A 12 -61.76 -1.77 -1.80
CA PRO A 12 -61.85 -1.42 -0.37
C PRO A 12 -61.57 0.07 -0.16
N SER A 13 -62.32 0.70 0.76
CA SER A 13 -62.20 2.12 1.11
C SER A 13 -60.80 2.48 1.64
N GLU A 14 -60.35 3.73 1.47
CA GLU A 14 -59.03 4.20 1.91
C GLU A 14 -58.65 3.86 3.37
N PRO A 15 -59.56 3.95 4.37
CA PRO A 15 -59.26 3.57 5.74
C PRO A 15 -58.97 2.07 5.90
N MET A 16 -59.71 1.24 5.16
CA MET A 16 -59.60 -0.22 5.23
C MET A 16 -58.32 -0.72 4.53
N ARG A 17 -57.91 -0.06 3.43
CA ARG A 17 -56.61 -0.29 2.78
C ARG A 17 -55.43 0.06 3.69
N SER A 18 -55.55 1.14 4.48
CA SER A 18 -54.54 1.52 5.47
C SER A 18 -54.40 0.47 6.57
N PHE A 19 -55.51 0.00 7.13
CA PHE A 19 -55.51 -1.04 8.16
C PHE A 19 -54.95 -2.38 7.64
N GLU A 20 -55.32 -2.78 6.42
CA GLU A 20 -54.81 -4.00 5.79
C GLU A 20 -53.30 -3.94 5.53
N ALA A 21 -52.79 -2.78 5.09
CA ALA A 21 -51.36 -2.54 4.89
C ALA A 21 -50.57 -2.54 6.21
N GLU A 22 -51.11 -1.93 7.26
CA GLU A 22 -50.51 -1.96 8.60
C GLU A 22 -50.45 -3.38 9.16
N ARG A 23 -51.52 -4.15 8.97
CA ARG A 23 -51.57 -5.55 9.42
C ARG A 23 -50.58 -6.44 8.68
N ARG A 24 -50.45 -6.28 7.36
CA ARG A 24 -49.40 -6.96 6.58
C ARG A 24 -48.00 -6.59 7.05
N ARG A 25 -47.76 -5.30 7.34
CA ARG A 25 -46.47 -4.82 7.86
C ARG A 25 -46.13 -5.45 9.21
N HIS A 26 -47.08 -5.47 10.15
CA HIS A 26 -46.92 -6.09 11.46
C HIS A 26 -46.50 -7.57 11.37
N LEU A 27 -47.13 -8.33 10.46
CA LEU A 27 -46.78 -9.75 10.24
C LEU A 27 -45.38 -9.93 9.64
N ILE A 28 -44.96 -9.02 8.76
CA ILE A 28 -43.61 -9.03 8.18
C ILE A 28 -42.57 -8.70 9.25
N GLU A 29 -42.81 -7.70 10.11
CA GLU A 29 -41.91 -7.31 11.20
C GLU A 29 -41.74 -8.47 12.21
N ALA A 30 -42.84 -9.10 12.62
CA ALA A 30 -42.79 -10.29 13.48
C ALA A 30 -42.05 -11.47 12.83
N THR A 31 -42.08 -11.57 11.49
CA THR A 31 -41.31 -12.57 10.75
C THR A 31 -39.81 -12.27 10.79
N ILE A 32 -39.40 -11.01 10.60
CA ILE A 32 -37.99 -10.58 10.70
C ILE A 32 -37.44 -10.91 12.09
N GLU A 33 -38.17 -10.53 13.15
CA GLU A 33 -37.78 -10.82 14.54
C GLU A 33 -37.67 -12.33 14.79
N THR A 34 -38.65 -13.11 14.34
CA THR A 34 -38.62 -14.57 14.52
C THR A 34 -37.43 -15.21 13.80
N VAL A 35 -37.16 -14.83 12.55
CA VAL A 35 -36.02 -15.37 11.79
C VAL A 35 -34.70 -14.97 12.42
N SER A 36 -34.58 -13.75 12.96
CA SER A 36 -33.39 -13.32 13.69
C SER A 36 -33.14 -14.14 14.96
N ASP A 37 -34.19 -14.49 15.70
CA ASP A 37 -34.06 -15.14 17.02
C ASP A 37 -33.81 -16.65 16.92
N VAL A 38 -34.56 -17.35 16.05
CA VAL A 38 -34.51 -18.82 15.98
C VAL A 38 -33.91 -19.34 14.67
N GLY A 39 -33.61 -18.47 13.72
CA GLY A 39 -33.08 -18.83 12.41
C GLY A 39 -34.15 -19.27 11.41
N PHE A 40 -33.78 -19.24 10.12
CA PHE A 40 -34.69 -19.45 8.98
C PHE A 40 -35.50 -20.75 9.05
N LYS A 41 -34.82 -21.86 9.39
CA LYS A 41 -35.44 -23.19 9.41
C LYS A 41 -36.44 -23.35 10.55
N ALA A 42 -36.12 -22.82 11.73
CA ALA A 42 -36.95 -22.98 12.93
C ALA A 42 -38.12 -21.97 13.01
N ALA A 43 -38.08 -20.89 12.22
CA ALA A 43 -39.16 -19.90 12.13
C ALA A 43 -40.44 -20.49 11.50
N SER A 44 -41.26 -21.18 12.31
CA SER A 44 -42.54 -21.75 11.87
C SER A 44 -43.65 -20.69 11.83
N LEU A 45 -44.71 -20.93 11.05
CA LEU A 45 -45.89 -20.05 11.06
C LEU A 45 -46.52 -19.93 12.46
N GLY A 46 -46.40 -20.95 13.31
CA GLY A 46 -46.88 -20.89 14.69
C GLY A 46 -46.07 -19.98 15.58
N GLU A 47 -44.75 -20.03 15.42
CA GLU A 47 -43.85 -19.16 16.16
C GLU A 47 -44.04 -17.69 15.75
N ILE A 48 -44.22 -17.42 14.45
CA ILE A 48 -44.52 -16.08 13.94
C ILE A 48 -45.91 -15.62 14.41
N ALA A 49 -46.93 -16.47 14.38
CA ALA A 49 -48.28 -16.16 14.89
C ALA A 49 -48.25 -15.74 16.36
N ARG A 50 -47.53 -16.53 17.17
CA ARG A 50 -47.37 -16.33 18.61
C ARG A 50 -46.68 -15.00 18.91
N ARG A 51 -45.62 -14.66 18.16
CA ARG A 51 -44.90 -13.39 18.31
C ARG A 51 -45.76 -12.20 17.86
N ALA A 52 -46.50 -12.34 16.76
CA ALA A 52 -47.38 -11.29 16.25
C ALA A 52 -48.67 -11.11 17.08
N GLY A 53 -49.00 -12.03 17.99
CA GLY A 53 -50.24 -11.99 18.78
C GLY A 53 -51.49 -12.26 17.95
N VAL A 54 -51.40 -13.11 16.92
CA VAL A 54 -52.49 -13.38 15.97
C VAL A 54 -52.70 -14.88 15.73
N SER A 55 -53.82 -15.26 15.10
CA SER A 55 -54.05 -16.65 14.70
C SER A 55 -53.24 -17.01 13.45
N GLN A 56 -52.80 -18.27 13.35
CA GLN A 56 -52.08 -18.76 12.18
C GLN A 56 -52.88 -18.64 10.86
N GLY A 57 -54.21 -18.72 10.93
CA GLY A 57 -55.08 -18.62 9.76
C GLY A 57 -54.97 -17.29 9.00
N LEU A 58 -54.49 -16.22 9.65
CA LEU A 58 -54.29 -14.91 9.02
C LEU A 58 -53.18 -14.92 7.97
N PHE A 59 -52.19 -15.82 8.07
CA PHE A 59 -51.12 -15.91 7.06
C PHE A 59 -51.65 -16.41 5.72
N ALA A 60 -52.58 -17.38 5.74
CA ALA A 60 -53.20 -17.89 4.53
C ALA A 60 -54.00 -16.80 3.79
N HIS A 61 -54.66 -15.92 4.55
CA HIS A 61 -55.41 -14.80 3.99
C HIS A 61 -54.51 -13.73 3.34
N TYR A 62 -53.38 -13.39 3.95
CA TYR A 62 -52.53 -12.28 3.47
C TYR A 62 -51.41 -12.69 2.53
N PHE A 63 -50.87 -13.89 2.70
CA PHE A 63 -49.63 -14.37 2.08
C PHE A 63 -49.74 -15.77 1.46
N GLY A 64 -50.86 -16.47 1.66
CA GLY A 64 -51.10 -17.82 1.15
C GLY A 64 -50.45 -18.91 2.01
N ASP A 65 -49.12 -18.93 2.05
CA ASP A 65 -48.34 -19.92 2.79
C ASP A 65 -47.09 -19.31 3.44
N LYS A 66 -46.23 -20.17 4.02
CA LYS A 66 -44.98 -19.74 4.65
C LYS A 66 -44.01 -19.13 3.64
N ASP A 67 -43.95 -19.68 2.43
CA ASP A 67 -43.01 -19.22 1.41
C ASP A 67 -43.42 -17.85 0.87
N GLY A 68 -44.72 -17.62 0.69
CA GLY A 68 -45.29 -16.32 0.34
C GLY A 68 -45.08 -15.25 1.42
N LEU A 69 -45.15 -15.61 2.71
CA LEU A 69 -44.82 -14.71 3.82
C LEU A 69 -43.33 -14.33 3.80
N LEU A 70 -42.45 -15.32 3.68
CA LEU A 70 -41.01 -15.11 3.64
C LEU A 70 -40.57 -14.33 2.39
N GLU A 71 -41.21 -14.56 1.24
CA GLU A 71 -40.99 -13.76 0.04
C GLU A 71 -41.42 -12.31 0.25
N ALA A 72 -42.61 -12.09 0.84
CA ALA A 72 -43.08 -10.75 1.16
C ALA A 72 -42.14 -10.02 2.13
N THR A 73 -41.57 -10.74 3.10
CA THR A 73 -40.56 -10.21 4.02
C THR A 73 -39.28 -9.81 3.29
N LEU A 74 -38.73 -10.67 2.42
CA LEU A 74 -37.54 -10.32 1.63
C LEU A 74 -37.80 -9.12 0.71
N ARG A 75 -38.97 -9.07 0.05
CA ARG A 75 -39.38 -7.92 -0.78
C ARG A 75 -39.50 -6.64 0.04
N PHE A 76 -40.02 -6.72 1.27
CA PHE A 76 -40.13 -5.57 2.17
C PHE A 76 -38.75 -5.03 2.55
N MET A 77 -37.81 -5.90 2.95
CA MET A 77 -36.44 -5.52 3.27
C MET A 77 -35.74 -4.88 2.06
N ALA A 78 -35.83 -5.51 0.88
CA ALA A 78 -35.28 -4.95 -0.36
C ALA A 78 -35.90 -3.60 -0.73
N ALA A 79 -37.21 -3.42 -0.52
CA ALA A 79 -37.89 -2.15 -0.78
C ALA A 79 -37.48 -1.04 0.21
N ARG A 80 -37.24 -1.38 1.48
CA ARG A 80 -36.74 -0.45 2.50
C ARG A 80 -35.36 0.08 2.12
N LEU A 81 -34.43 -0.82 1.80
CA LEU A 81 -33.08 -0.46 1.34
C LEU A 81 -33.12 0.35 0.03
N ALA A 82 -33.97 -0.02 -0.92
CA ALA A 82 -34.14 0.72 -2.16
C ALA A 82 -34.63 2.16 -1.94
N ARG A 83 -35.57 2.38 -1.00
CA ARG A 83 -36.04 3.73 -0.63
C ARG A 83 -34.92 4.55 0.02
N ALA A 84 -34.16 3.94 0.93
CA ALA A 84 -33.02 4.60 1.59
C ALA A 84 -31.92 5.00 0.60
N THR A 85 -31.63 4.11 -0.37
CA THR A 85 -30.68 4.38 -1.47
C THR A 85 -31.19 5.51 -2.35
N ALA A 86 -32.46 5.47 -2.77
CA ALA A 86 -33.06 6.49 -3.63
C ALA A 86 -33.07 7.88 -2.97
N ALA A 87 -33.31 7.97 -1.66
CA ALA A 87 -33.24 9.21 -0.91
C ALA A 87 -31.82 9.82 -0.94
N ARG A 88 -30.79 9.01 -0.69
CA ARG A 88 -29.39 9.45 -0.75
C ARG A 88 -28.95 9.82 -2.17
N LEU A 89 -29.38 9.05 -3.18
CA LEU A 89 -29.10 9.35 -4.59
C LEU A 89 -29.73 10.67 -5.05
N ARG A 90 -30.90 11.05 -4.52
CA ARG A 90 -31.52 12.37 -4.78
C ARG A 90 -30.80 13.52 -4.09
N ALA A 91 -30.17 13.27 -2.94
CA ALA A 91 -29.42 14.27 -2.19
C ALA A 91 -28.00 14.49 -2.73
N ALA A 92 -27.44 13.52 -3.46
CA ALA A 92 -26.10 13.58 -4.02
C ALA A 92 -25.97 14.67 -5.10
N ARG A 93 -24.94 15.50 -4.98
CA ARG A 93 -24.63 16.63 -5.88
C ARG A 93 -23.41 16.36 -6.75
N THR A 94 -22.54 15.44 -6.33
CA THR A 94 -21.35 15.03 -7.09
C THR A 94 -21.43 13.57 -7.54
N PRO A 95 -20.71 13.17 -8.60
CA PRO A 95 -20.64 11.76 -8.99
C PRO A 95 -20.07 10.88 -7.87
N LEU A 96 -19.10 11.37 -7.11
CA LEU A 96 -18.53 10.66 -5.96
C LEU A 96 -19.57 10.44 -4.85
N GLU A 97 -20.31 11.48 -4.48
CA GLU A 97 -21.42 11.36 -3.53
C GLU A 97 -22.47 10.36 -4.02
N ARG A 98 -22.73 10.33 -5.32
CA ARG A 98 -23.67 9.38 -5.92
C ARG A 98 -23.17 7.93 -5.85
N VAL A 99 -21.87 7.70 -6.06
CA VAL A 99 -21.25 6.38 -5.85
C VAL A 99 -21.34 5.98 -4.38
N LEU A 100 -21.00 6.89 -3.47
CA LEU A 100 -21.01 6.62 -2.03
C LEU A 100 -22.43 6.45 -1.46
N ALA A 101 -23.47 7.01 -2.07
CA ALA A 101 -24.86 6.81 -1.66
C ALA A 101 -25.27 5.32 -1.58
N VAL A 102 -24.66 4.47 -2.41
CA VAL A 102 -24.93 3.02 -2.45
C VAL A 102 -24.36 2.31 -1.20
N PRO A 103 -23.05 2.31 -0.90
CA PRO A 103 -22.53 1.71 0.32
C PRO A 103 -23.05 2.40 1.60
N GLU A 104 -23.29 3.72 1.58
CA GLU A 104 -23.84 4.45 2.72
C GLU A 104 -25.30 4.08 3.06
N SER A 105 -26.02 3.43 2.13
CA SER A 105 -27.34 2.85 2.41
C SER A 105 -27.26 1.35 2.70
N ALA A 106 -26.48 0.60 1.92
CA ALA A 106 -26.33 -0.85 2.08
C ALA A 106 -25.65 -1.26 3.38
N LEU A 107 -24.83 -0.39 3.96
CA LEU A 107 -24.11 -0.62 5.22
C LEU A 107 -24.58 0.34 6.32
N ALA A 108 -25.77 0.94 6.19
CA ALA A 108 -26.33 1.85 7.20
C ALA A 108 -26.66 1.10 8.50
N PRO A 109 -26.69 1.76 9.67
CA PRO A 109 -26.96 1.08 10.94
C PRO A 109 -28.27 0.29 10.95
N GLU A 110 -29.29 0.75 10.23
CA GLU A 110 -30.62 0.11 10.16
C GLU A 110 -30.67 -1.15 9.30
N GLU A 111 -29.62 -1.39 8.50
CA GLU A 111 -29.47 -2.57 7.65
C GLU A 111 -28.36 -3.50 8.18
N PHE A 112 -27.29 -2.92 8.76
CA PHE A 112 -26.09 -3.63 9.19
C PHE A 112 -26.11 -4.08 10.67
N ASP A 113 -27.16 -3.75 11.42
CA ASP A 113 -27.31 -4.24 12.80
C ASP A 113 -27.40 -5.78 12.82
N PRO A 114 -26.93 -6.46 13.89
CA PRO A 114 -26.81 -7.92 13.91
C PRO A 114 -28.12 -8.69 13.66
N ARG A 115 -29.28 -8.10 13.99
CA ARG A 115 -30.57 -8.78 13.83
C ARG A 115 -31.03 -8.72 12.39
N THR A 116 -31.10 -7.52 11.83
CA THR A 116 -31.49 -7.32 10.42
C THR A 116 -30.53 -8.05 9.51
N SER A 117 -29.25 -8.01 9.83
CA SER A 117 -28.24 -8.55 8.94
C SER A 117 -28.16 -10.08 8.95
N ALA A 118 -28.44 -10.72 10.09
CA ALA A 118 -28.64 -12.17 10.17
C ALA A 118 -29.83 -12.64 9.31
N VAL A 119 -30.91 -11.87 9.24
CA VAL A 119 -32.09 -12.20 8.41
C VAL A 119 -31.74 -12.14 6.92
N TRP A 120 -31.02 -11.13 6.47
CA TRP A 120 -30.52 -11.04 5.09
C TRP A 120 -29.62 -12.23 4.72
N LEU A 121 -28.66 -12.60 5.58
CA LEU A 121 -27.79 -13.76 5.36
C LEU A 121 -28.58 -15.08 5.33
N ALA A 122 -29.57 -15.21 6.20
CA ALA A 122 -30.49 -16.33 6.21
C ALA A 122 -31.23 -16.48 4.86
N PHE A 123 -31.74 -15.39 4.30
CA PHE A 123 -32.33 -15.39 2.96
C PHE A 123 -31.29 -15.69 1.87
N TRP A 124 -30.09 -15.14 1.95
CA TRP A 124 -29.02 -15.38 0.98
C TRP A 124 -28.64 -16.85 0.88
N GLY A 125 -28.57 -17.56 2.01
CA GLY A 125 -28.35 -19.00 2.04
C GLY A 125 -29.42 -19.81 1.31
N GLN A 126 -30.63 -19.27 1.09
CA GLN A 126 -31.73 -19.96 0.41
C GLN A 126 -31.86 -19.60 -1.08
N ILE A 127 -31.11 -18.62 -1.59
CA ILE A 127 -31.21 -18.17 -2.99
C ILE A 127 -30.91 -19.30 -3.99
N MET A 128 -30.02 -20.22 -3.63
CA MET A 128 -29.69 -21.37 -4.46
C MET A 128 -30.86 -22.36 -4.60
N HIS A 129 -31.83 -22.31 -3.68
CA HIS A 129 -32.92 -23.28 -3.56
C HIS A 129 -34.31 -22.69 -3.80
N SER A 130 -34.44 -21.37 -3.94
CA SER A 130 -35.72 -20.67 -4.16
C SER A 130 -35.65 -19.67 -5.31
N GLU A 131 -36.40 -19.95 -6.38
CA GLU A 131 -36.51 -19.06 -7.56
C GLU A 131 -37.11 -17.69 -7.21
N PRO A 132 -38.19 -17.59 -6.38
CA PRO A 132 -38.70 -16.28 -5.95
C PRO A 132 -37.64 -15.42 -5.23
N TYR A 133 -36.83 -16.02 -4.35
CA TYR A 133 -35.78 -15.27 -3.62
C TYR A 133 -34.65 -14.84 -4.56
N ARG A 134 -34.25 -15.73 -5.48
CA ARG A 134 -33.28 -15.43 -6.53
C ARG A 134 -33.72 -14.26 -7.39
N ARG A 135 -35.01 -14.18 -7.74
CA ARG A 135 -35.58 -13.07 -8.48
C ARG A 135 -35.52 -11.74 -7.70
N VAL A 136 -35.83 -11.74 -6.41
CA VAL A 136 -35.73 -10.53 -5.58
C VAL A 136 -34.27 -10.08 -5.46
N GLN A 137 -33.35 -11.01 -5.20
CA GLN A 137 -31.92 -10.71 -5.11
C GLN A 137 -31.35 -10.19 -6.44
N SER A 138 -31.73 -10.79 -7.57
CA SER A 138 -31.21 -10.38 -8.88
C SER A 138 -31.61 -8.95 -9.21
N ILE A 139 -32.86 -8.56 -8.90
CA ILE A 139 -33.33 -7.18 -9.05
C ILE A 139 -32.55 -6.23 -8.15
N TYR A 140 -32.31 -6.61 -6.89
CA TYR A 140 -31.52 -5.82 -5.95
C TYR A 140 -30.08 -5.60 -6.46
N GLN A 141 -29.38 -6.69 -6.83
CA GLN A 141 -28.01 -6.68 -7.33
C GLN A 141 -27.89 -5.90 -8.65
N GLN A 142 -28.83 -6.06 -9.58
CA GLN A 142 -28.88 -5.30 -10.83
C GLN A 142 -29.02 -3.79 -10.57
N ARG A 143 -29.90 -3.38 -9.65
CA ARG A 143 -30.10 -1.97 -9.29
C ARG A 143 -28.86 -1.38 -8.62
N MET A 144 -28.25 -2.11 -7.69
CA MET A 144 -27.01 -1.70 -7.04
C MET A 144 -25.91 -1.47 -8.07
N ARG A 145 -25.66 -2.46 -8.93
CA ARG A 145 -24.64 -2.38 -9.99
C ARG A 145 -24.94 -1.28 -11.01
N ALA A 146 -26.21 -1.07 -11.38
CA ALA A 146 -26.60 0.02 -12.28
C ALA A 146 -26.33 1.40 -11.68
N ASN A 147 -26.63 1.60 -10.39
CA ASN A 147 -26.35 2.86 -9.69
C ASN A 147 -24.84 3.12 -9.57
N LEU A 148 -24.06 2.10 -9.20
CA LEU A 148 -22.60 2.18 -9.14
C LEU A 148 -22.02 2.50 -10.53
N ARG A 149 -22.45 1.77 -11.57
CA ARG A 149 -22.01 2.00 -12.95
C ARG A 149 -22.29 3.42 -13.40
N TYR A 150 -23.49 3.93 -13.14
CA TYR A 150 -23.83 5.30 -13.50
C TYR A 150 -22.97 6.32 -12.75
N GLY A 151 -22.78 6.17 -11.44
CA GLY A 151 -22.00 7.11 -10.62
C GLY A 151 -20.49 7.07 -10.91
N LEU A 152 -19.97 5.88 -11.24
CA LEU A 152 -18.56 5.67 -11.57
C LEU A 152 -18.22 6.06 -13.00
N ARG A 153 -19.16 6.02 -13.96
CA ARG A 153 -18.88 6.33 -15.37
C ARG A 153 -18.09 7.63 -15.62
N PRO A 154 -18.32 8.74 -14.90
CA PRO A 154 -17.51 9.96 -15.05
C PRO A 154 -16.25 10.00 -14.15
N LEU A 155 -15.99 8.96 -13.37
CA LEU A 155 -14.91 8.88 -12.37
C LEU A 155 -13.92 7.73 -12.61
N VAL A 156 -14.28 6.76 -13.46
CA VAL A 156 -13.46 5.61 -13.82
C VAL A 156 -13.41 5.38 -15.34
N ASP A 157 -12.27 4.91 -15.84
CA ASP A 157 -12.04 4.56 -17.25
C ASP A 157 -13.12 3.56 -17.71
N PRO A 158 -13.74 3.75 -18.88
CA PRO A 158 -14.71 2.80 -19.43
C PRO A 158 -14.24 1.34 -19.42
N ALA A 159 -12.96 1.09 -19.68
CA ALA A 159 -12.36 -0.26 -19.66
C ALA A 159 -12.30 -0.86 -18.24
N ARG A 160 -12.31 -0.01 -17.20
CA ARG A 160 -12.24 -0.42 -15.79
C ARG A 160 -13.58 -0.37 -15.08
N LEU A 161 -14.59 0.23 -15.70
CA LEU A 161 -15.91 0.47 -15.09
C LEU A 161 -16.51 -0.79 -14.47
N GLU A 162 -16.58 -1.89 -15.22
CA GLU A 162 -17.19 -3.13 -14.73
C GLU A 162 -16.37 -3.81 -13.61
N ILE A 163 -15.05 -3.69 -13.65
CA ILE A 163 -14.16 -4.21 -12.60
C ILE A 163 -14.35 -3.39 -11.32
N SER A 164 -14.39 -2.06 -11.42
CA SER A 164 -14.62 -1.16 -10.28
C SER A 164 -16.00 -1.38 -9.65
N VAL A 165 -17.05 -1.53 -10.48
CA VAL A 165 -18.40 -1.88 -10.02
C VAL A 165 -18.38 -3.23 -9.28
N SER A 166 -17.68 -4.23 -9.83
CA SER A 166 -17.60 -5.56 -9.22
C SER A 166 -16.82 -5.56 -7.91
N PHE A 167 -15.73 -4.79 -7.80
CA PHE A 167 -14.99 -4.65 -6.55
C PHE A 167 -15.81 -4.03 -5.44
N ILE A 168 -16.52 -2.93 -5.73
CA ILE A 168 -17.36 -2.27 -4.71
C ILE A 168 -18.49 -3.21 -4.28
N ALA A 169 -19.19 -3.83 -5.22
CA ALA A 169 -20.28 -4.77 -4.91
C ALA A 169 -19.80 -5.97 -4.08
N ALA A 170 -18.71 -6.61 -4.48
CA ALA A 170 -18.14 -7.74 -3.75
C ALA A 170 -17.65 -7.36 -2.35
N THR A 171 -17.15 -6.13 -2.18
CA THR A 171 -16.71 -5.64 -0.86
C THR A 171 -17.89 -5.41 0.07
N ILE A 172 -19.00 -4.84 -0.44
CA ILE A 172 -20.25 -4.71 0.34
C ILE A 172 -20.72 -6.09 0.79
N ASP A 173 -20.86 -7.04 -0.13
CA ASP A 173 -21.33 -8.40 0.18
C ASP A 173 -20.39 -9.14 1.16
N GLY A 174 -19.08 -8.95 1.02
CA GLY A 174 -18.07 -9.54 1.91
C GLY A 174 -18.09 -8.98 3.33
N LEU A 175 -18.28 -7.67 3.48
CA LEU A 175 -18.37 -7.01 4.79
C LEU A 175 -19.63 -7.46 5.56
N TRP A 176 -20.72 -7.68 4.83
CA TRP A 176 -21.96 -8.27 5.34
C TRP A 176 -21.78 -9.68 5.90
N LEU A 177 -20.99 -10.53 5.21
CA LEU A 177 -20.67 -11.86 5.70
C LEU A 177 -19.76 -11.81 6.93
N GLN A 178 -18.74 -10.94 6.91
CA GLN A 178 -17.74 -10.84 7.97
C GLN A 178 -18.30 -10.35 9.31
N SER A 179 -19.34 -9.51 9.29
CA SER A 179 -19.99 -9.04 10.52
C SER A 179 -20.60 -10.18 11.36
N HIS A 180 -20.81 -11.38 10.78
CA HIS A 180 -21.37 -12.55 11.48
C HIS A 180 -20.38 -13.69 11.67
N SER A 181 -19.25 -13.70 10.97
CA SER A 181 -18.29 -14.81 11.01
C SER A 181 -17.12 -14.59 11.95
N THR A 182 -16.61 -13.37 12.07
CA THR A 182 -15.33 -13.11 12.75
C THR A 182 -15.38 -11.98 13.78
N GLY A 183 -16.47 -11.19 13.84
CA GLY A 183 -16.62 -10.07 14.78
C GLY A 183 -15.61 -8.93 14.59
N VAL A 184 -14.87 -8.94 13.47
CA VAL A 184 -13.80 -7.99 13.16
C VAL A 184 -14.35 -6.60 12.81
N VAL A 185 -15.59 -6.53 12.30
CA VAL A 185 -16.24 -5.29 11.87
C VAL A 185 -17.29 -4.89 12.89
N ARG A 186 -17.26 -3.63 13.35
CA ARG A 186 -18.27 -3.09 14.27
C ARG A 186 -19.70 -3.24 13.73
N SER A 187 -20.62 -3.58 14.63
CA SER A 187 -22.03 -3.86 14.32
C SER A 187 -22.86 -2.65 13.87
N ASP A 188 -22.35 -1.43 13.97
CA ASP A 188 -23.03 -0.19 13.53
C ASP A 188 -22.75 0.16 12.05
N GLY A 189 -21.93 -0.65 11.38
CA GLY A 189 -21.53 -0.48 9.98
C GLY A 189 -20.61 0.72 9.73
N SER A 190 -20.16 1.45 10.76
CA SER A 190 -19.31 2.64 10.59
C SER A 190 -17.96 2.30 9.97
N GLU A 191 -17.33 1.24 10.45
CA GLU A 191 -16.07 0.70 9.94
C GLU A 191 -16.23 0.13 8.54
N ALA A 192 -17.31 -0.62 8.27
CA ALA A 192 -17.64 -1.14 6.95
C ALA A 192 -17.79 -0.01 5.91
N ARG A 193 -18.51 1.07 6.26
CA ARG A 193 -18.67 2.25 5.40
C ARG A 193 -17.32 2.95 5.13
N SER A 194 -16.45 3.03 6.14
CA SER A 194 -15.10 3.59 6.00
C SER A 194 -14.25 2.79 5.01
N ILE A 195 -14.23 1.46 5.13
CA ILE A 195 -13.50 0.55 4.23
C ILE A 195 -13.94 0.74 2.77
N VAL A 196 -15.26 0.76 2.51
CA VAL A 196 -15.75 0.95 1.13
C VAL A 196 -15.46 2.36 0.61
N ARG A 197 -15.52 3.39 1.46
CA ARG A 197 -15.17 4.76 1.08
C ARG A 197 -13.70 4.88 0.69
N GLU A 198 -12.81 4.22 1.42
CA GLU A 198 -11.39 4.17 1.08
C GLU A 198 -11.16 3.43 -0.24
N LEU A 199 -11.81 2.27 -0.42
CA LEU A 199 -11.77 1.53 -1.69
C LEU A 199 -12.22 2.38 -2.89
N VAL A 200 -13.37 3.05 -2.79
CA VAL A 200 -13.89 3.94 -3.84
C VAL A 200 -12.88 5.04 -4.15
N THR A 201 -12.27 5.62 -3.12
CA THR A 201 -11.24 6.66 -3.26
C THR A 201 -10.03 6.14 -4.02
N LEU A 202 -9.54 4.93 -3.68
CA LEU A 202 -8.41 4.29 -4.34
C LEU A 202 -8.69 3.95 -5.81
N LEU A 203 -9.91 3.48 -6.12
CA LEU A 203 -10.32 3.16 -7.48
C LEU A 203 -10.36 4.41 -8.37
N ILE A 204 -10.80 5.55 -7.83
CA ILE A 204 -10.86 6.84 -8.54
C ILE A 204 -9.49 7.53 -8.60
N ALA A 205 -8.68 7.43 -7.55
CA ALA A 205 -7.34 8.04 -7.52
C ALA A 205 -6.40 7.43 -8.58
N ARG A 206 -6.60 6.15 -8.93
CA ARG A 206 -5.88 5.50 -10.05
C ARG A 206 -6.19 6.13 -11.42
N GLU A 207 -7.26 6.90 -11.53
CA GLU A 207 -7.80 7.44 -12.78
C GLU A 207 -7.33 8.87 -13.09
N GLY A 208 -7.04 9.68 -12.06
CA GLY A 208 -6.35 10.96 -12.24
C GLY A 208 -4.93 10.84 -12.84
N ALA A 209 -4.44 9.61 -13.02
CA ALA A 209 -3.16 9.25 -13.62
C ALA A 209 -3.25 8.75 -15.08
N SER A 210 -4.45 8.75 -15.68
CA SER A 210 -4.72 8.22 -17.02
C SER A 210 -5.59 9.16 -17.88
N SER A 211 -5.04 10.31 -18.27
CA SER A 211 -5.48 11.04 -19.47
C SER A 211 -4.25 11.70 -20.12
N PRO A 212 -3.83 11.29 -21.34
CA PRO A 212 -2.66 11.84 -22.00
C PRO A 212 -3.07 13.08 -22.81
N ALA A 213 -3.27 14.21 -22.14
CA ALA A 213 -3.16 15.48 -22.84
C ALA A 213 -1.68 15.72 -23.16
N SER A 214 -1.38 15.95 -24.44
CA SER A 214 -0.06 16.24 -24.99
C SER A 214 0.71 17.26 -24.15
N VAL A 215 1.81 16.84 -23.53
CA VAL A 215 2.78 17.71 -22.85
C VAL A 215 4.16 17.40 -23.43
N PRO A 216 4.93 18.42 -23.88
CA PRO A 216 6.27 18.23 -24.42
C PRO A 216 7.21 17.64 -23.37
N ALA A 217 8.07 16.73 -23.80
CA ALA A 217 9.06 16.07 -22.97
C ALA A 217 10.02 17.09 -22.32
N GLN A 218 9.89 17.29 -21.02
CA GLN A 218 10.93 17.93 -20.20
C GLN A 218 11.36 16.97 -19.10
N ALA A 219 12.69 16.93 -18.92
CA ALA A 219 13.43 15.91 -18.24
C ALA A 219 13.07 15.80 -16.75
N ALA A 220 12.69 14.60 -16.33
CA ALA A 220 12.80 14.17 -14.96
C ALA A 220 14.29 14.18 -14.55
N ALA A 221 14.62 14.76 -13.39
CA ALA A 221 15.94 14.57 -12.79
C ALA A 221 16.06 13.10 -12.33
N PRO A 222 17.12 12.38 -12.75
CA PRO A 222 17.15 10.92 -12.79
C PRO A 222 17.28 10.31 -11.38
N SER A 223 16.35 9.43 -10.99
CA SER A 223 16.78 8.16 -10.40
C SER A 223 17.58 7.45 -11.49
N THR A 224 18.82 7.01 -11.22
CA THR A 224 19.72 6.57 -12.30
C THR A 224 19.00 5.54 -13.17
N PRO A 225 18.61 5.88 -14.42
CA PRO A 225 17.88 4.96 -15.26
C PRO A 225 18.78 3.76 -15.49
N ALA A 226 18.18 2.58 -15.47
CA ALA A 226 18.77 1.36 -16.00
C ALA A 226 19.45 1.67 -17.35
N ARG A 227 20.79 1.72 -17.39
CA ARG A 227 21.52 2.25 -18.54
C ARG A 227 21.84 1.16 -19.54
N SER A 228 21.72 1.47 -20.83
CA SER A 228 22.05 0.53 -21.91
C SER A 228 23.49 0.04 -21.78
N TRP A 229 23.70 -1.27 -21.69
CA TRP A 229 25.03 -1.89 -21.59
C TRP A 229 25.26 -2.88 -22.74
N ARG A 230 26.52 -3.21 -23.04
CA ARG A 230 26.83 -4.33 -23.94
C ARG A 230 27.30 -5.52 -23.09
N SER A 231 26.47 -6.54 -22.95
CA SER A 231 26.88 -7.81 -22.34
C SER A 231 28.05 -8.42 -23.12
N SER A 232 28.88 -9.17 -22.40
CA SER A 232 30.02 -9.91 -22.95
C SER A 232 29.62 -11.18 -23.72
N ASP A 233 28.39 -11.68 -23.54
CA ASP A 233 27.87 -12.88 -24.21
C ASP A 233 26.68 -12.54 -25.14
N ALA A 234 27.00 -12.33 -26.41
CA ALA A 234 26.02 -11.99 -27.44
C ALA A 234 24.99 -13.11 -27.70
N GLY A 235 25.37 -14.38 -27.47
CA GLY A 235 24.53 -15.55 -27.78
C GLY A 235 23.41 -15.74 -26.77
N GLY A 236 23.75 -15.75 -25.48
CA GLY A 236 22.78 -15.85 -24.40
C GLY A 236 21.84 -14.64 -24.30
N SER A 237 22.36 -13.46 -24.63
CA SER A 237 21.57 -12.23 -24.72
C SER A 237 20.57 -12.23 -25.88
N LEU A 238 20.87 -12.89 -27.00
CA LEU A 238 19.92 -13.08 -28.09
C LEU A 238 18.82 -14.06 -27.69
N ALA A 239 19.19 -15.20 -27.11
CA ALA A 239 18.23 -16.23 -26.68
C ALA A 239 17.17 -15.68 -25.71
N TRP A 240 17.57 -14.86 -24.73
CA TRP A 240 16.63 -14.23 -23.81
C TRP A 240 15.72 -13.20 -24.49
N ARG A 241 16.28 -12.40 -25.41
CA ARG A 241 15.53 -11.38 -26.15
C ARG A 241 14.48 -11.96 -27.08
N THR A 242 14.75 -13.15 -27.64
CA THR A 242 13.81 -13.85 -28.52
C THR A 242 12.82 -14.75 -27.79
N ALA A 243 13.05 -15.04 -26.50
CA ALA A 243 12.12 -15.82 -25.70
C ALA A 243 10.75 -15.14 -25.64
N THR A 244 9.69 -15.93 -25.74
CA THR A 244 8.32 -15.44 -25.68
C THR A 244 8.02 -14.86 -24.30
N ARG A 245 7.03 -13.97 -24.25
CA ARG A 245 6.55 -13.36 -22.99
C ARG A 245 6.15 -14.40 -21.94
N GLY A 246 5.48 -15.48 -22.38
CA GLY A 246 5.10 -16.59 -21.51
C GLY A 246 6.30 -17.36 -20.94
N GLU A 247 7.30 -17.67 -21.76
CA GLU A 247 8.53 -18.33 -21.32
C GLU A 247 9.28 -17.49 -20.29
N ARG A 248 9.41 -16.17 -20.54
CA ARG A 248 10.04 -15.25 -19.57
C ARG A 248 9.27 -15.19 -18.26
N GLY A 249 7.93 -15.10 -18.33
CA GLY A 249 7.07 -15.11 -17.14
C GLY A 249 7.24 -16.38 -16.30
N GLU A 250 7.33 -17.54 -16.94
CA GLU A 250 7.51 -18.81 -16.24
C GLU A 250 8.89 -18.92 -15.56
N VAL A 251 9.96 -18.45 -16.22
CA VAL A 251 11.29 -18.37 -15.60
C VAL A 251 11.27 -17.46 -14.37
N LEU A 252 10.70 -16.25 -14.49
CA LEU A 252 10.62 -15.29 -13.37
C LEU A 252 9.76 -15.81 -12.21
N ARG A 253 8.68 -16.54 -12.51
CA ARG A 253 7.85 -17.21 -11.50
C ARG A 253 8.64 -18.27 -10.73
N ARG A 254 9.43 -19.10 -11.44
CA ARG A 254 10.33 -20.09 -10.83
C ARG A 254 11.42 -19.44 -9.98
N VAL A 255 11.98 -18.30 -10.42
CA VAL A 255 12.91 -17.51 -9.61
C VAL A 255 12.26 -17.07 -8.30
N ALA A 256 11.06 -16.50 -8.34
CA ALA A 256 10.35 -16.05 -7.14
C ALA A 256 10.07 -17.19 -6.17
N LEU A 257 9.66 -18.36 -6.68
CA LEU A 257 9.46 -19.57 -5.87
C LEU A 257 10.77 -20.00 -5.19
N ARG A 258 11.88 -20.06 -5.94
CA ARG A 258 13.17 -20.47 -5.38
C ARG A 258 13.72 -19.48 -4.35
N LEU A 259 13.50 -18.19 -4.54
CA LEU A 259 13.83 -17.16 -3.55
C LEU A 259 13.04 -17.34 -2.24
N ARG A 260 11.79 -17.80 -2.32
CA ARG A 260 10.97 -18.11 -1.14
C ARG A 260 11.52 -19.33 -0.41
N ASP A 261 11.91 -20.38 -1.13
CA ASP A 261 12.49 -21.60 -0.55
C ASP A 261 13.85 -21.35 0.12
N GLU A 262 14.71 -20.54 -0.52
CA GLU A 262 16.06 -20.25 -0.04
C GLU A 262 16.19 -18.99 0.81
N ARG A 263 15.06 -18.38 1.20
CA ARG A 263 14.99 -17.10 1.93
C ARG A 263 16.05 -16.97 3.03
N LYS A 264 16.17 -17.99 3.88
CA LYS A 264 17.11 -18.03 5.02
C LYS A 264 18.57 -18.09 4.59
N ALA A 265 18.87 -18.82 3.53
CA ALA A 265 20.24 -18.95 3.02
C ALA A 265 20.69 -17.63 2.38
N ILE A 266 19.83 -17.02 1.57
CA ILE A 266 20.09 -15.74 0.90
C ILE A 266 20.24 -14.60 1.92
N ALA A 267 19.37 -14.57 2.95
CA ALA A 267 19.48 -13.57 4.01
C ALA A 267 20.85 -13.62 4.72
N ARG A 268 21.40 -14.82 4.95
CA ARG A 268 22.75 -14.98 5.52
C ARG A 268 23.85 -14.47 4.58
N LEU A 269 23.73 -14.68 3.27
CA LEU A 269 24.71 -14.17 2.30
C LEU A 269 24.72 -12.63 2.30
N GLU A 270 23.55 -12.01 2.25
CA GLU A 270 23.40 -10.55 2.29
C GLU A 270 23.89 -9.97 3.61
N ALA A 271 23.54 -10.58 4.74
CA ALA A 271 23.98 -10.16 6.07
C ALA A 271 25.52 -10.25 6.24
N ARG A 272 26.17 -11.28 5.67
CA ARG A 272 27.64 -11.42 5.66
C ARG A 272 28.32 -10.33 4.84
N ASP A 273 27.70 -9.90 3.75
CA ASP A 273 28.26 -8.86 2.89
C ASP A 273 28.07 -7.47 3.49
N THR A 274 26.91 -7.22 4.09
CA THR A 274 26.50 -5.86 4.50
C THR A 274 26.80 -5.56 5.98
N GLY A 275 26.96 -6.58 6.83
CA GLY A 275 27.02 -6.41 8.28
C GLY A 275 25.65 -6.23 8.92
N ARG A 276 24.56 -6.40 8.16
CA ARG A 276 23.19 -6.24 8.65
C ARG A 276 22.74 -7.46 9.44
N PRO A 277 21.92 -7.29 10.50
CA PRO A 277 21.34 -8.44 11.18
C PRO A 277 20.50 -9.31 10.24
N VAL A 278 20.73 -10.62 10.30
CA VAL A 278 20.15 -11.61 9.37
C VAL A 278 18.63 -11.70 9.51
N ALA A 279 18.11 -11.64 10.74
CA ALA A 279 16.67 -11.66 11.01
C ALA A 279 15.97 -10.48 10.32
N ASP A 280 16.66 -9.35 10.30
CA ASP A 280 16.16 -8.14 9.69
C ASP A 280 16.06 -8.31 8.17
N VAL A 281 17.17 -8.72 7.52
CA VAL A 281 17.23 -8.97 6.08
C VAL A 281 16.15 -9.98 5.66
N GLU A 282 16.03 -11.09 6.38
CA GLU A 282 15.02 -12.12 6.15
C GLU A 282 13.59 -11.57 6.26
N ALA A 283 13.28 -10.80 7.30
CA ALA A 283 11.92 -10.36 7.57
C ALA A 283 11.45 -9.20 6.68
N HIS A 284 12.36 -8.41 6.09
CA HIS A 284 11.97 -7.17 5.41
C HIS A 284 12.50 -7.01 3.99
N ASP A 285 13.70 -7.50 3.66
CA ASP A 285 14.26 -7.32 2.32
C ASP A 285 13.80 -8.45 1.41
N LEU A 286 13.94 -9.71 1.86
CA LEU A 286 13.59 -10.87 1.06
C LEU A 286 12.12 -10.89 0.60
N PRO A 287 11.11 -10.57 1.44
CA PRO A 287 9.73 -10.49 0.99
C PRO A 287 9.53 -9.51 -0.17
N ARG A 288 10.24 -8.37 -0.15
CA ARG A 288 10.18 -7.37 -1.22
C ARG A 288 10.90 -7.83 -2.48
N VAL A 289 12.05 -8.49 -2.34
CA VAL A 289 12.78 -9.09 -3.47
C VAL A 289 11.91 -10.15 -4.15
N ILE A 290 11.32 -11.06 -3.36
CA ILE A 290 10.40 -12.09 -3.87
C ILE A 290 9.24 -11.43 -4.62
N ARG A 291 8.59 -10.43 -4.01
CA ARG A 291 7.47 -9.72 -4.63
C ARG A 291 7.86 -9.01 -5.93
N ALA A 292 9.07 -8.44 -6.00
CA ALA A 292 9.57 -7.82 -7.23
C ALA A 292 9.64 -8.84 -8.38
N PHE A 293 10.07 -10.07 -8.11
CA PHE A 293 10.09 -11.14 -9.12
C PHE A 293 8.71 -11.73 -9.42
N GLU A 294 7.80 -11.80 -8.43
CA GLU A 294 6.38 -12.16 -8.68
C GLU A 294 5.74 -11.15 -9.64
N ARG A 295 5.92 -9.85 -9.38
CA ARG A 295 5.44 -8.78 -10.28
C ARG A 295 6.11 -8.82 -11.65
N ALA A 296 7.41 -9.09 -11.71
CA ALA A 296 8.11 -9.22 -12.98
C ALA A 296 7.54 -10.39 -13.82
N ALA A 297 7.17 -11.51 -13.18
CA ALA A 297 6.51 -12.61 -13.86
C ALA A 297 5.13 -12.20 -14.42
N GLU A 298 4.33 -11.47 -13.63
CA GLU A 298 3.05 -10.91 -14.06
C GLU A 298 3.22 -9.91 -15.23
N GLN A 299 4.22 -9.03 -15.14
CA GLN A 299 4.57 -8.05 -16.18
C GLN A 299 4.98 -8.73 -17.48
N ALA A 300 5.78 -9.80 -17.40
CA ALA A 300 6.19 -10.57 -18.56
C ALA A 300 4.96 -11.20 -19.24
N ALA A 301 4.02 -11.76 -18.47
CA ALA A 301 2.80 -12.38 -18.98
C ALA A 301 1.77 -11.37 -19.53
N ALA A 302 1.86 -10.09 -19.18
CA ALA A 302 0.96 -9.05 -19.67
C ALA A 302 1.15 -8.79 -21.19
N PRO A 303 0.10 -8.36 -21.93
CA PRO A 303 0.21 -8.04 -23.35
C PRO A 303 1.29 -7.00 -23.67
N ALA A 304 2.01 -7.20 -24.77
CA ALA A 304 3.18 -6.39 -25.16
C ALA A 304 2.83 -5.01 -25.73
N ALA A 305 1.68 -4.94 -26.41
CA ALA A 305 1.28 -3.81 -27.22
C ALA A 305 -0.07 -3.29 -26.76
N ASP A 306 -0.14 -1.97 -26.54
CA ASP A 306 -1.41 -1.29 -26.38
C ASP A 306 -1.86 -0.87 -27.78
N HIS A 307 -2.98 -1.43 -28.23
CA HIS A 307 -3.65 -0.94 -29.43
C HIS A 307 -4.32 0.40 -29.08
N VAL A 308 -3.92 1.46 -29.76
CA VAL A 308 -4.44 2.81 -29.54
C VAL A 308 -5.35 3.15 -30.72
N ASP A 309 -6.64 3.34 -30.44
CA ASP A 309 -7.58 3.91 -31.40
C ASP A 309 -7.52 5.44 -31.32
N PHE A 310 -7.15 6.09 -32.42
CA PHE A 310 -7.05 7.55 -32.51
C PHE A 310 -8.34 8.19 -33.07
N GLY A 311 -9.36 7.37 -33.36
CA GLY A 311 -10.62 7.79 -33.97
C GLY A 311 -10.51 8.09 -35.47
N GLY A 312 -11.66 8.00 -36.16
CA GLY A 312 -11.77 8.29 -37.60
C GLY A 312 -11.16 7.19 -38.49
N GLY A 313 -11.20 5.93 -38.06
CA GLY A 313 -10.62 4.81 -38.81
C GLY A 313 -9.09 4.71 -38.73
N ARG A 314 -8.45 5.48 -37.84
CA ARG A 314 -7.01 5.46 -37.61
C ARG A 314 -6.71 4.73 -36.31
N SER A 315 -5.85 3.73 -36.38
CA SER A 315 -5.30 3.06 -35.20
C SER A 315 -3.77 3.04 -35.28
N GLY A 316 -3.15 2.81 -34.13
CA GLY A 316 -1.74 2.49 -34.02
C GLY A 316 -1.51 1.49 -32.90
N TRP A 317 -0.27 1.06 -32.77
CA TRP A 317 0.17 0.24 -31.66
C TRP A 317 1.39 0.88 -31.02
N ALA A 318 1.46 0.80 -29.69
CA ALA A 318 2.65 1.17 -28.95
C ALA A 318 3.33 -0.11 -28.46
N ASP A 319 4.46 -0.45 -29.08
CA ASP A 319 5.31 -1.55 -28.61
C ASP A 319 6.28 -1.06 -27.55
N ARG A 320 6.41 -1.82 -26.47
CA ARG A 320 7.48 -1.61 -25.49
C ARG A 320 8.79 -2.20 -26.05
N CYS A 321 9.71 -1.34 -26.46
CA CYS A 321 11.05 -1.70 -26.92
C CYS A 321 12.09 -1.41 -25.82
N PRO A 322 12.35 -2.34 -24.89
CA PRO A 322 13.37 -2.12 -23.87
C PRO A 322 14.78 -2.11 -24.49
N PRO A 323 15.77 -1.49 -23.81
CA PRO A 323 17.16 -1.58 -24.25
C PRO A 323 17.65 -3.04 -24.22
N ALA A 324 18.64 -3.35 -25.05
CA ALA A 324 19.23 -4.69 -25.17
C ALA A 324 19.72 -5.29 -23.83
N SER A 325 20.36 -4.44 -23.02
CA SER A 325 20.84 -4.78 -21.68
C SER A 325 20.70 -3.56 -20.81
N ILE A 326 20.48 -3.76 -19.51
CA ILE A 326 20.54 -2.70 -18.51
C ILE A 326 21.67 -2.91 -17.50
N LEU A 327 22.18 -1.80 -16.97
CA LEU A 327 22.96 -1.78 -15.74
C LEU A 327 22.04 -1.46 -14.55
N ALA A 328 21.99 -2.37 -13.56
CA ALA A 328 21.23 -2.20 -12.32
C ALA A 328 22.20 -1.90 -11.16
N PRO A 329 22.44 -0.62 -10.82
CA PRO A 329 23.33 -0.27 -9.72
C PRO A 329 22.74 -0.68 -8.37
N ALA A 330 23.60 -1.18 -7.49
CA ALA A 330 23.25 -1.72 -6.20
C ALA A 330 24.18 -1.15 -5.12
N HIS A 331 23.65 -0.23 -4.32
CA HIS A 331 24.39 0.36 -3.22
C HIS A 331 24.79 -0.71 -2.19
N TRP A 332 25.95 -0.52 -1.56
CA TRP A 332 26.63 -1.50 -0.69
C TRP A 332 25.83 -1.94 0.55
N SER A 333 24.71 -1.29 0.81
CA SER A 333 23.89 -1.44 2.00
C SER A 333 22.79 -2.48 1.93
N ALA A 334 22.21 -2.63 0.75
CA ALA A 334 21.18 -3.59 0.46
C ALA A 334 21.32 -4.04 -1.00
N PRO A 335 22.50 -4.57 -1.43
CA PRO A 335 22.76 -4.85 -2.83
C PRO A 335 21.66 -5.70 -3.47
N LEU A 336 21.20 -6.76 -2.80
CA LEU A 336 20.16 -7.63 -3.33
C LEU A 336 18.84 -6.89 -3.56
N LEU A 337 18.35 -6.16 -2.55
CA LEU A 337 17.08 -5.44 -2.60
C LEU A 337 17.09 -4.33 -3.65
N LEU A 338 18.20 -3.61 -3.77
CA LEU A 338 18.30 -2.48 -4.69
C LEU A 338 18.46 -2.95 -6.14
N ALA A 339 19.28 -3.99 -6.39
CA ALA A 339 19.40 -4.55 -7.72
C ALA A 339 18.09 -5.18 -8.21
N SER A 340 17.35 -5.89 -7.33
CA SER A 340 16.12 -6.58 -7.73
C SER A 340 15.06 -5.64 -8.29
N ARG A 341 15.09 -4.36 -7.91
CA ARG A 341 14.20 -3.32 -8.44
C ARG A 341 14.36 -3.15 -9.95
N GLY A 342 15.60 -3.13 -10.46
CA GLY A 342 15.86 -3.01 -11.89
C GLY A 342 15.89 -4.34 -12.63
N VAL A 343 16.47 -5.37 -12.02
CA VAL A 343 16.70 -6.68 -12.66
C VAL A 343 15.39 -7.37 -13.05
N GLY A 344 14.42 -7.47 -12.14
CA GLY A 344 13.15 -8.15 -12.41
C GLY A 344 12.40 -7.56 -13.62
N PRO A 345 12.06 -6.25 -13.60
CA PRO A 345 11.35 -5.59 -14.69
C PRO A 345 12.09 -5.63 -16.04
N ALA A 346 13.43 -5.52 -16.02
CA ALA A 346 14.21 -5.60 -17.25
C ALA A 346 14.12 -6.99 -17.89
N LEU A 347 14.30 -8.04 -17.08
CA LEU A 347 14.16 -9.42 -17.54
C LEU A 347 12.73 -9.68 -18.06
N ALA A 348 11.70 -9.11 -17.42
CA ALA A 348 10.31 -9.25 -17.84
C ALA A 348 10.06 -8.70 -19.25
N GLU A 349 10.60 -7.53 -19.57
CA GLU A 349 10.48 -6.93 -20.91
C GLU A 349 11.40 -7.59 -21.94
N GLY A 350 12.32 -8.47 -21.53
CA GLY A 350 13.23 -9.20 -22.42
C GLY A 350 14.60 -8.54 -22.57
N ALA A 351 14.89 -7.48 -21.82
CA ALA A 351 16.25 -6.97 -21.69
C ALA A 351 17.10 -7.95 -20.87
N THR A 352 18.39 -7.99 -21.17
CA THR A 352 19.37 -8.59 -20.25
C THR A 352 19.69 -7.62 -19.11
N ALA A 353 20.14 -8.11 -17.96
CA ALA A 353 20.41 -7.29 -16.80
C ALA A 353 21.80 -7.54 -16.21
N VAL A 354 22.45 -6.48 -15.75
CA VAL A 354 23.75 -6.58 -15.07
C VAL A 354 23.67 -5.86 -13.73
N ALA A 355 23.63 -6.61 -12.62
CA ALA A 355 23.63 -6.03 -11.29
C ALA A 355 25.05 -5.61 -10.89
N CYS A 356 25.23 -4.38 -10.45
CA CYS A 356 26.54 -3.80 -10.15
C CYS A 356 26.64 -3.39 -8.68
N SER A 357 27.66 -3.86 -7.94
CA SER A 357 27.87 -3.44 -6.55
C SER A 357 29.32 -3.04 -6.23
N ALA A 358 29.50 -1.99 -5.44
CA ALA A 358 30.77 -1.29 -5.27
C ALA A 358 31.86 -2.02 -4.45
N ALA A 359 31.59 -3.14 -3.75
CA ALA A 359 32.48 -3.57 -2.64
C ALA A 359 32.73 -5.09 -2.46
N ARG A 360 32.79 -5.90 -3.53
CA ARG A 360 32.75 -7.40 -3.42
C ARG A 360 31.54 -7.93 -2.62
N LYS A 361 30.54 -7.08 -2.37
CA LYS A 361 29.28 -7.39 -1.69
C LYS A 361 28.28 -7.99 -2.68
N THR A 362 28.69 -9.08 -3.30
CA THR A 362 27.99 -9.69 -4.43
C THR A 362 27.45 -11.07 -4.11
N ARG A 363 27.64 -11.62 -2.89
CA ARG A 363 27.30 -13.02 -2.59
C ARG A 363 25.82 -13.32 -2.80
N ALA A 364 24.95 -12.46 -2.28
CA ALA A 364 23.51 -12.62 -2.46
C ALA A 364 23.07 -12.39 -3.92
N LEU A 365 23.68 -11.42 -4.61
CA LEU A 365 23.43 -11.17 -6.04
C LEU A 365 23.87 -12.35 -6.91
N SER A 366 25.04 -12.91 -6.67
CA SER A 366 25.55 -14.10 -7.37
C SER A 366 24.67 -15.31 -7.11
N ARG A 367 24.11 -15.46 -5.91
CA ARG A 367 23.11 -16.52 -5.66
C ARG A 367 21.83 -16.28 -6.45
N LEU A 368 21.33 -15.04 -6.52
CA LEU A 368 20.18 -14.70 -7.36
C LEU A 368 20.45 -15.02 -8.84
N ALA A 369 21.64 -14.73 -9.35
CA ALA A 369 22.03 -15.07 -10.73
C ALA A 369 22.11 -16.59 -10.96
N ALA A 370 22.61 -17.35 -9.98
CA ALA A 370 22.55 -18.80 -10.02
C ALA A 370 21.11 -19.33 -10.03
N ILE A 371 20.23 -18.78 -9.19
CA ILE A 371 18.80 -19.11 -9.16
C ILE A 371 18.13 -18.82 -10.50
N ALA A 372 18.46 -17.71 -11.16
CA ALA A 372 17.93 -17.39 -12.48
C ALA A 372 18.31 -18.46 -13.53
N ARG A 373 19.56 -18.91 -13.53
CA ARG A 373 20.03 -19.99 -14.41
C ARG A 373 19.37 -21.34 -14.09
N GLU A 374 19.28 -21.70 -12.81
CA GLU A 374 18.59 -22.91 -12.33
C GLU A 374 17.09 -22.89 -12.73
N ALA A 375 16.49 -21.70 -12.76
CA ALA A 375 15.12 -21.47 -13.22
C ALA A 375 14.97 -21.43 -14.75
N GLY A 376 16.04 -21.64 -15.52
CA GLY A 376 16.01 -21.73 -16.97
C GLY A 376 16.27 -20.43 -17.73
N ALA A 377 16.74 -19.36 -17.07
CA ALA A 377 17.29 -18.21 -17.79
C ALA A 377 18.59 -18.63 -18.50
N PRO A 378 18.80 -18.24 -19.77
CA PRO A 378 20.03 -18.55 -20.48
C PRO A 378 21.22 -17.83 -19.84
N GLU A 379 22.42 -18.34 -20.11
CA GLU A 379 23.66 -17.65 -19.75
C GLU A 379 23.66 -16.22 -20.33
N GLY A 380 24.25 -15.25 -19.64
CA GLY A 380 24.23 -13.84 -20.06
C GLY A 380 22.89 -13.10 -19.91
N ALA A 381 21.76 -13.77 -19.56
CA ALA A 381 20.50 -13.07 -19.30
C ALA A 381 20.59 -12.14 -18.07
N PHE A 382 21.25 -12.63 -17.02
CA PHE A 382 21.50 -11.88 -15.80
C PHE A 382 22.94 -12.09 -15.29
N GLU A 383 23.71 -11.01 -15.24
CA GLU A 383 25.10 -10.99 -14.78
C GLU A 383 25.27 -10.13 -13.51
N VAL A 384 26.38 -10.35 -12.80
CA VAL A 384 26.73 -9.60 -11.59
C VAL A 384 28.16 -9.10 -11.69
N LEU A 385 28.35 -7.78 -11.55
CA LEU A 385 29.64 -7.13 -11.50
C LEU A 385 29.91 -6.57 -10.10
N GLY A 386 31.16 -6.70 -9.65
CA GLY A 386 31.60 -6.22 -8.34
C GLY A 386 32.83 -5.32 -8.43
N GLY A 387 32.95 -4.38 -7.50
CA GLY A 387 34.15 -3.55 -7.33
C GLY A 387 34.50 -2.73 -8.57
N ASP A 388 35.78 -2.73 -8.96
CA ASP A 388 36.28 -1.91 -10.06
C ASP A 388 35.59 -2.20 -11.39
N ASP A 389 35.17 -3.44 -11.62
CA ASP A 389 34.46 -3.82 -12.85
C ASP A 389 33.07 -3.15 -12.91
N ALA A 390 32.39 -3.11 -11.77
CA ALA A 390 31.11 -2.43 -11.62
C ALA A 390 31.28 -0.92 -11.80
N ASP A 391 32.34 -0.33 -11.24
CA ASP A 391 32.64 1.10 -11.40
C ASP A 391 33.02 1.46 -12.83
N ARG A 392 33.81 0.62 -13.52
CA ARG A 392 34.12 0.82 -14.94
C ARG A 392 32.87 0.74 -15.79
N ALA A 393 32.00 -0.23 -15.53
CA ALA A 393 30.72 -0.37 -16.25
C ALA A 393 29.80 0.84 -16.02
N ALA A 394 29.69 1.31 -14.77
CA ALA A 394 28.90 2.49 -14.44
C ALA A 394 29.41 3.75 -15.14
N ARG A 395 30.74 3.99 -15.12
CA ARG A 395 31.36 5.14 -15.81
C ARG A 395 31.19 5.06 -17.31
N ALA A 396 31.37 3.88 -17.90
CA ALA A 396 31.19 3.66 -19.34
C ALA A 396 29.73 3.84 -19.79
N ALA A 397 28.77 3.56 -18.91
CA ALA A 397 27.37 3.89 -19.12
C ALA A 397 27.05 5.39 -18.87
N GLY A 398 28.05 6.23 -18.56
CA GLY A 398 27.90 7.66 -18.26
C GLY A 398 27.30 7.94 -16.88
N GLY A 399 27.31 6.96 -15.97
CA GLY A 399 26.82 7.07 -14.61
C GLY A 399 27.93 7.38 -13.59
N PRO A 400 27.56 7.90 -12.40
CA PRO A 400 28.50 8.01 -11.28
C PRO A 400 28.98 6.62 -10.82
N SER A 401 30.10 6.56 -10.09
CA SER A 401 30.59 5.31 -9.48
C SER A 401 29.49 4.64 -8.65
N VAL A 402 29.47 3.30 -8.62
CA VAL A 402 28.41 2.46 -8.05
C VAL A 402 28.21 2.70 -6.54
N GLY A 403 29.19 3.32 -5.88
CA GLY A 403 29.10 3.73 -4.47
C GLY A 403 28.27 5.00 -4.19
N TRP A 404 27.87 5.76 -5.21
CA TRP A 404 27.28 7.11 -5.06
C TRP A 404 26.11 7.40 -6.01
N ALA A 405 25.61 6.38 -6.71
CA ALA A 405 24.68 6.57 -7.83
C ALA A 405 23.29 7.14 -7.48
N ASP A 406 22.98 7.21 -6.18
CA ASP A 406 21.91 8.04 -5.66
C ASP A 406 22.55 8.96 -4.61
N ALA A 407 22.62 10.28 -4.88
CA ALA A 407 22.93 11.23 -3.82
C ALA A 407 21.92 10.97 -2.68
N PRO A 408 22.34 10.52 -1.48
CA PRO A 408 21.38 10.05 -0.51
C PRO A 408 20.60 11.25 0.01
N ARG A 409 19.30 11.29 -0.30
CA ARG A 409 18.41 12.35 0.17
C ARG A 409 18.25 12.21 1.68
N LYS A 410 18.49 13.29 2.42
CA LYS A 410 18.29 13.29 3.87
C LYS A 410 16.80 13.08 4.16
N SER A 411 16.49 12.18 5.09
CA SER A 411 15.13 12.03 5.61
C SER A 411 15.04 12.72 6.96
N ALA A 412 13.90 13.33 7.24
CA ALA A 412 13.65 14.02 8.49
C ALA A 412 12.37 13.52 9.15
N VAL A 413 12.33 13.63 10.47
CA VAL A 413 11.12 13.43 11.27
C VAL A 413 10.75 14.73 11.95
N LEU A 414 9.46 15.04 12.02
CA LEU A 414 8.88 16.09 12.81
C LEU A 414 7.98 15.48 13.88
N VAL A 415 8.24 15.77 15.15
CA VAL A 415 7.40 15.41 16.30
C VAL A 415 6.75 16.69 16.81
N THR A 416 5.44 16.83 16.64
CA THR A 416 4.71 18.00 17.11
C THR A 416 4.42 17.93 18.61
N ASP A 417 3.95 19.05 19.16
CA ASP A 417 3.56 19.22 20.56
C ASP A 417 2.37 18.34 20.98
N ASP A 418 1.49 18.01 20.05
CA ASP A 418 0.32 17.14 20.26
C ASP A 418 0.58 15.66 19.88
N ALA A 419 1.82 15.30 19.59
CA ALA A 419 2.18 13.95 19.16
C ALA A 419 2.15 12.94 20.32
N ASP A 420 1.86 11.68 20.02
CA ASP A 420 2.20 10.57 20.91
C ASP A 420 3.73 10.37 20.91
N VAL A 421 4.39 11.04 21.86
CA VAL A 421 5.85 11.04 22.02
C VAL A 421 6.38 9.63 22.33
N ALA A 422 5.61 8.79 23.03
CA ALA A 422 6.03 7.43 23.34
C ALA A 422 6.10 6.58 22.07
N ARG A 423 5.06 6.65 21.24
CA ARG A 423 5.05 6.02 19.92
C ARG A 423 6.14 6.57 19.02
N ALA A 424 6.30 7.89 18.96
CA ALA A 424 7.34 8.53 18.16
C ALA A 424 8.73 8.05 18.56
N ALA A 425 9.06 8.07 19.86
CA ALA A 425 10.34 7.58 20.37
C ALA A 425 10.58 6.11 20.00
N PHE A 426 9.59 5.24 20.25
CA PHE A 426 9.68 3.82 19.95
C PHE A 426 9.91 3.57 18.45
N GLU A 427 9.13 4.21 17.58
CA GLU A 427 9.23 4.03 16.13
C GLU A 427 10.50 4.67 15.53
N ILE A 428 10.94 5.84 16.03
CA ILE A 428 12.21 6.47 15.63
C ILE A 428 13.40 5.60 16.08
N ALA A 429 13.39 5.08 17.31
CA ALA A 429 14.45 4.19 17.79
C ALA A 429 14.46 2.83 17.07
N ARG A 430 13.30 2.29 16.69
CA ARG A 430 13.22 1.12 15.79
C ARG A 430 13.61 1.45 14.35
N GLY A 431 13.35 2.68 13.93
CA GLY A 431 14.02 3.32 12.81
C GLY A 431 15.51 3.10 12.99
N ALA A 432 16.11 3.63 14.06
CA ALA A 432 17.53 3.53 14.45
C ALA A 432 18.09 2.09 14.46
N ARG A 433 17.31 1.09 14.91
CA ARG A 433 17.64 -0.35 14.77
C ARG A 433 17.93 -0.74 13.32
N ARG A 434 17.12 -0.23 12.39
CA ARG A 434 17.26 -0.45 10.94
C ARG A 434 18.42 0.34 10.31
N PHE A 435 19.17 1.17 11.04
CA PHE A 435 20.24 2.02 10.45
C PHE A 435 21.54 1.25 10.21
N ALA A 436 21.73 0.07 10.82
CA ALA A 436 22.76 -0.89 10.39
C ALA A 436 22.56 -1.40 8.94
N ARG A 437 21.50 -0.93 8.23
CA ARG A 437 21.03 -1.39 6.92
C ARG A 437 21.28 -0.44 5.75
N ALA A 438 21.91 0.70 6.00
CA ALA A 438 22.35 1.70 5.03
C ALA A 438 21.35 2.01 3.87
N ARG A 439 20.07 2.14 4.17
CA ARG A 439 19.07 2.65 3.22
C ARG A 439 19.31 4.14 2.95
N ALA A 440 18.97 4.61 1.74
CA ALA A 440 19.11 6.01 1.31
C ALA A 440 18.34 7.02 2.18
N LEU A 441 17.39 6.56 3.00
CA LEU A 441 16.65 7.35 3.97
C LEU A 441 17.39 7.33 5.31
N SER A 442 18.59 7.92 5.41
CA SER A 442 19.25 8.06 6.71
C SER A 442 18.51 9.14 7.49
N GLU A 443 17.71 8.71 8.46
CA GLU A 443 16.74 9.52 9.23
C GLU A 443 17.49 10.19 10.39
N THR A 444 18.55 10.91 10.05
CA THR A 444 19.54 11.43 10.99
C THR A 444 19.06 12.67 11.73
N ILE A 445 17.96 13.30 11.32
CA ILE A 445 17.48 14.55 11.93
C ILE A 445 16.01 14.45 12.33
N VAL A 446 15.75 14.75 13.60
CA VAL A 446 14.42 14.75 14.22
C VAL A 446 14.15 16.14 14.74
N PHE A 447 13.31 16.89 14.03
CA PHE A 447 12.74 18.13 14.53
C PHE A 447 11.66 17.81 15.56
N VAL A 448 11.70 18.47 16.71
CA VAL A 448 10.76 18.21 17.80
C VAL A 448 10.33 19.53 18.44
N ALA A 449 9.02 19.68 18.64
CA ALA A 449 8.49 20.82 19.38
C ALA A 449 9.13 20.90 20.77
N GLU A 450 9.55 22.10 21.20
CA GLU A 450 10.29 22.26 22.46
C GLU A 450 9.59 21.62 23.67
N ALA A 451 8.24 21.70 23.72
CA ALA A 451 7.44 21.08 24.77
C ALA A 451 7.55 19.53 24.83
N ALA A 452 7.82 18.86 23.71
CA ALA A 452 7.93 17.41 23.62
C ALA A 452 9.39 16.91 23.69
N ARG A 453 10.36 17.80 23.57
CA ARG A 453 11.76 17.47 23.32
C ARG A 453 12.42 16.68 24.44
N GLN A 454 12.30 17.13 25.68
CA GLN A 454 12.92 16.46 26.82
C GLN A 454 12.41 15.02 26.96
N THR A 455 11.09 14.84 26.92
CA THR A 455 10.44 13.53 26.98
C THR A 455 10.87 12.62 25.82
N LEU A 456 10.96 13.18 24.60
CA LEU A 456 11.41 12.42 23.44
C LEU A 456 12.86 11.96 23.60
N VAL A 457 13.77 12.84 24.00
CA VAL A 457 15.20 12.54 24.18
C VAL A 457 15.42 11.46 25.24
N GLU A 458 14.72 11.54 26.37
CA GLU A 458 14.81 10.52 27.43
C GLU A 458 14.33 9.14 26.96
N ARG A 459 13.18 9.11 26.26
CA ARG A 459 12.64 7.85 25.71
C ARG A 459 13.53 7.28 24.61
N LEU A 460 14.00 8.12 23.68
CA LEU A 460 14.95 7.70 22.65
C LEU A 460 16.23 7.13 23.26
N ARG A 461 16.78 7.78 24.28
CA ARG A 461 17.96 7.29 24.99
C ARG A 461 17.71 5.90 25.58
N ALA A 462 16.58 5.67 26.23
CA ALA A 462 16.23 4.37 26.81
C ALA A 462 16.09 3.28 25.73
N GLU A 463 15.31 3.56 24.68
CA GLU A 463 15.06 2.63 23.57
C GLU A 463 16.35 2.30 22.78
N MET A 464 17.20 3.30 22.52
CA MET A 464 18.46 3.12 21.80
C MET A 464 19.54 2.43 22.66
N ALA A 465 19.52 2.61 23.98
CA ALA A 465 20.44 1.93 24.89
C ALA A 465 20.11 0.44 25.05
N ALA A 466 18.84 0.05 24.85
CA ALA A 466 18.37 -1.33 24.96
C ALA A 466 18.69 -2.19 23.72
N LEU A 467 19.26 -1.62 22.66
CA LEU A 467 19.50 -2.33 21.40
C LEU A 467 20.62 -3.36 21.54
N ALA A 468 20.33 -4.61 21.16
CA ALA A 468 21.33 -5.67 21.15
C ALA A 468 22.32 -5.45 19.99
N MET A 469 23.57 -5.12 20.33
CA MET A 469 24.68 -5.05 19.37
C MET A 469 25.45 -6.38 19.34
N GLY A 470 25.86 -6.83 18.16
CA GLY A 470 26.65 -8.07 18.07
C GLY A 470 26.86 -8.63 16.68
N ASP A 471 27.04 -9.95 16.64
CA ASP A 471 27.22 -10.70 15.39
C ASP A 471 25.96 -10.59 14.50
N PRO A 472 26.06 -10.06 13.28
CA PRO A 472 24.90 -9.94 12.38
C PRO A 472 24.28 -11.30 12.01
N MET A 473 24.96 -12.42 12.24
CA MET A 473 24.39 -13.76 12.04
C MET A 473 23.51 -14.23 13.21
N ASP A 474 23.58 -13.58 14.37
CA ASP A 474 22.72 -13.90 15.51
C ASP A 474 21.33 -13.27 15.29
N PRO A 475 20.24 -14.06 15.27
CA PRO A 475 18.89 -13.53 15.08
C PRO A 475 18.41 -12.62 16.22
N ALA A 476 19.06 -12.64 17.40
CA ALA A 476 18.74 -11.75 18.52
C ALA A 476 19.41 -10.37 18.41
N VAL A 477 20.41 -10.23 17.53
CA VAL A 477 21.11 -8.95 17.33
C VAL A 477 20.27 -7.99 16.50
N GLU A 478 20.23 -6.74 16.93
CA GLU A 478 19.48 -5.66 16.30
C GLU A 478 20.39 -4.62 15.64
N VAL A 479 21.65 -4.53 16.06
CA VAL A 479 22.65 -3.61 15.50
C VAL A 479 23.94 -4.36 15.19
N GLY A 480 24.23 -4.49 13.89
CA GLY A 480 25.47 -5.08 13.39
C GLY A 480 26.60 -4.05 13.21
N PRO A 481 27.78 -4.50 12.72
CA PRO A 481 28.90 -3.60 12.47
C PRO A 481 28.64 -2.65 11.28
N MET A 482 29.35 -1.52 11.26
CA MET A 482 29.47 -0.66 10.08
C MET A 482 30.10 -1.45 8.92
N ALA A 483 29.81 -1.07 7.67
CA ALA A 483 30.26 -1.86 6.52
C ALA A 483 31.77 -1.80 6.27
N SER A 484 32.47 -0.81 6.83
CA SER A 484 33.93 -0.74 6.86
C SER A 484 34.44 0.11 8.03
N ARG A 485 35.74 0.00 8.32
CA ARG A 485 36.42 0.84 9.30
C ARG A 485 36.42 2.32 8.90
N ASP A 486 36.65 2.63 7.63
CA ASP A 486 36.60 4.01 7.14
C ASP A 486 35.22 4.64 7.32
N GLN A 487 34.13 3.87 7.22
CA GLN A 487 32.78 4.36 7.52
C GLN A 487 32.60 4.68 9.00
N LEU A 488 33.12 3.82 9.89
CA LEU A 488 33.13 4.09 11.33
C LEU A 488 33.93 5.37 11.64
N GLU A 489 35.11 5.53 11.07
CA GLU A 489 35.97 6.71 11.29
C GLU A 489 35.29 7.99 10.78
N ARG A 490 34.66 7.96 9.60
CA ARG A 490 33.85 9.09 9.10
C ARG A 490 32.68 9.41 10.02
N ALA A 491 31.97 8.41 10.53
CA ALA A 491 30.85 8.62 11.45
C ALA A 491 31.31 9.27 12.76
N LEU A 492 32.42 8.79 13.34
CA LEU A 492 33.02 9.39 14.54
C LEU A 492 33.48 10.83 14.30
N ALA A 493 34.09 11.12 13.15
CA ALA A 493 34.50 12.48 12.80
C ALA A 493 33.31 13.45 12.69
N LEU A 494 32.18 13.00 12.14
CA LEU A 494 30.95 13.79 12.05
C LEU A 494 30.29 14.01 13.42
N ILE A 495 30.34 13.02 14.31
CA ILE A 495 29.88 13.16 15.69
C ILE A 495 30.72 14.24 16.41
N GLU A 496 32.04 14.22 16.24
CA GLU A 496 32.89 15.24 16.86
C GLU A 496 32.74 16.62 16.25
N ALA A 497 32.47 16.73 14.96
CA ALA A 497 32.09 17.99 14.34
C ALA A 497 30.80 18.53 14.97
N ALA A 498 29.75 17.71 15.07
CA ALA A 498 28.49 18.11 15.69
C ALA A 498 28.67 18.56 17.15
N ARG A 499 29.55 17.91 17.92
CA ARG A 499 29.86 18.32 19.30
C ARG A 499 30.52 19.70 19.36
N ARG A 500 31.45 19.99 18.44
CA ARG A 500 32.07 21.33 18.32
C ARG A 500 31.06 22.39 17.91
N ASP A 501 30.07 22.01 17.11
CA ASP A 501 28.99 22.88 16.65
C ASP A 501 27.86 23.03 17.70
N GLY A 502 28.04 22.49 18.91
CA GLY A 502 27.13 22.71 20.06
C GLY A 502 26.17 21.55 20.37
N ALA A 503 26.17 20.47 19.59
CA ALA A 503 25.34 19.31 19.89
C ALA A 503 25.84 18.57 21.15
N ARG A 504 24.91 18.07 21.95
CA ARG A 504 25.19 17.30 23.17
C ARG A 504 25.02 15.81 22.91
N VAL A 505 26.05 15.02 23.24
CA VAL A 505 25.99 13.56 23.18
C VAL A 505 25.19 13.03 24.37
N LYS A 506 23.98 12.50 24.13
CA LYS A 506 23.10 11.92 25.16
C LYS A 506 23.30 10.40 25.31
N LEU A 507 23.73 9.74 24.25
CA LEU A 507 24.06 8.32 24.19
C LEU A 507 25.12 8.08 23.11
N GLY A 508 25.99 7.08 23.29
CA GLY A 508 26.88 6.63 22.22
C GLY A 508 28.08 7.56 22.02
N GLY A 509 28.33 7.91 20.76
CA GLY A 509 29.41 8.80 20.34
C GLY A 509 30.78 8.15 20.24
N ARG A 510 30.86 6.82 20.27
CA ARG A 510 32.11 6.07 20.31
C ARG A 510 32.01 4.71 19.63
N ALA A 511 33.15 4.17 19.23
CA ALA A 511 33.25 2.77 18.88
C ALA A 511 33.05 1.89 20.13
N GLU A 512 32.40 0.73 19.96
CA GLU A 512 32.19 -0.24 21.04
C GLU A 512 32.18 -1.64 20.44
N ASP A 513 33.12 -2.51 20.82
CA ASP A 513 33.18 -3.91 20.37
C ASP A 513 32.44 -4.81 21.38
N PRO A 514 31.23 -5.29 21.06
CA PRO A 514 30.43 -6.08 21.98
C PRO A 514 30.95 -7.52 22.21
N GLY A 515 32.00 -7.97 21.50
CA GLY A 515 32.41 -9.38 21.51
C GLY A 515 33.91 -9.67 21.61
N ALA A 516 34.75 -8.69 21.95
CA ALA A 516 36.22 -8.81 21.89
C ALA A 516 36.75 -9.35 20.54
N ARG A 517 35.97 -9.20 19.46
CA ARG A 517 36.36 -9.58 18.10
C ARG A 517 37.04 -8.36 17.48
N SER A 518 38.32 -8.19 17.78
CA SER A 518 39.18 -7.00 17.59
C SER A 518 39.32 -6.42 16.17
N ARG A 519 38.43 -6.76 15.21
CA ARG A 519 38.49 -6.34 13.80
C ARG A 519 37.17 -5.80 13.24
N ALA A 520 36.06 -5.86 13.96
CA ALA A 520 34.76 -5.41 13.44
C ALA A 520 34.49 -3.92 13.77
N ALA A 521 33.99 -3.17 12.80
CA ALA A 521 33.80 -1.72 12.89
C ALA A 521 32.45 -1.36 13.54
N PHE A 522 32.29 -1.55 14.85
CA PHE A 522 31.04 -1.25 15.55
C PHE A 522 30.97 0.20 16.05
N LEU A 523 29.84 0.87 15.78
CA LEU A 523 29.49 2.17 16.36
C LEU A 523 28.36 1.96 17.38
N LYS A 524 28.54 2.44 18.61
CA LYS A 524 27.44 2.45 19.59
C LYS A 524 26.29 3.32 19.07
N PRO A 525 25.02 2.88 19.14
CA PRO A 525 23.87 3.74 18.85
C PRO A 525 24.03 5.09 19.53
N THR A 526 23.96 6.16 18.72
CA THR A 526 24.34 7.50 19.14
C THR A 526 23.15 8.44 19.05
N LEU A 527 22.84 9.08 20.18
CA LEU A 527 21.83 10.13 20.26
C LEU A 527 22.54 11.45 20.54
N LEU A 528 22.41 12.38 19.59
CA LEU A 528 22.83 13.76 19.70
C LEU A 528 21.60 14.62 19.90
N ASP A 529 21.69 15.61 20.77
CA ASP A 529 20.64 16.58 21.03
C ASP A 529 21.19 18.00 20.88
N ASP A 530 20.32 19.00 20.79
CA ASP A 530 20.69 20.41 20.52
C ASP A 530 21.34 20.59 19.15
N GLY A 531 20.89 19.81 18.17
CA GLY A 531 21.34 19.94 16.80
C GLY A 531 20.68 21.08 16.03
N HIS A 532 21.26 21.40 14.89
CA HIS A 532 20.61 22.19 13.83
C HIS A 532 21.00 21.66 12.45
N GLU A 533 20.22 22.05 11.44
CA GLU A 533 20.28 21.57 10.06
C GLU A 533 21.57 21.96 9.31
N ASP A 534 22.31 22.96 9.79
CA ASP A 534 23.57 23.38 9.17
C ASP A 534 24.74 22.47 9.54
N MET A 535 24.62 21.69 10.62
CA MET A 535 25.69 20.78 11.04
C MET A 535 26.02 19.80 9.92
N ALA A 536 27.30 19.48 9.76
CA ALA A 536 27.76 18.53 8.74
C ALA A 536 27.04 17.17 8.85
N ILE A 537 26.71 16.74 10.06
CA ILE A 537 25.98 15.49 10.32
C ILE A 537 24.51 15.54 9.87
N ALA A 538 23.91 16.74 9.79
CA ALA A 538 22.56 16.97 9.27
C ALA A 538 22.55 17.05 7.73
N ARG A 539 23.62 17.54 7.10
CA ARG A 539 23.72 17.65 5.64
C ARG A 539 24.25 16.39 4.95
N ALA A 540 25.20 15.69 5.58
CA ALA A 540 25.82 14.51 5.00
C ALA A 540 25.07 13.22 5.39
N PRO A 541 24.88 12.26 4.47
CA PRO A 541 24.36 10.94 4.80
C PRO A 541 25.46 10.08 5.43
N VAL A 542 25.27 9.72 6.70
CA VAL A 542 26.30 9.04 7.50
C VAL A 542 26.18 7.52 7.43
N PHE A 543 24.98 7.01 7.11
CA PHE A 543 24.67 5.57 7.07
C PHE A 543 25.09 4.82 8.35
N ALA A 544 24.83 5.45 9.50
CA ALA A 544 25.23 5.00 10.83
C ALA A 544 24.04 5.09 11.80
N PRO A 545 24.02 4.32 12.90
CA PRO A 545 22.96 4.39 13.92
C PRO A 545 23.06 5.67 14.77
N ILE A 546 22.85 6.83 14.13
CA ILE A 546 22.94 8.16 14.73
C ILE A 546 21.61 8.89 14.53
N VAL A 547 21.09 9.44 15.63
CA VAL A 547 19.92 10.33 15.65
C VAL A 547 20.36 11.69 16.19
N LEU A 548 20.06 12.78 15.47
CA LEU A 548 20.23 14.16 15.90
C LEU A 548 18.84 14.78 16.17
N THR A 549 18.57 15.23 17.38
CA THR A 549 17.34 15.97 17.71
C THR A 549 17.56 17.47 17.63
N CYS A 550 16.61 18.17 17.02
CA CYS A 550 16.59 19.61 16.79
C CYS A 550 15.30 20.19 17.37
N GLY A 551 15.40 21.10 18.33
CA GLY A 551 14.24 21.81 18.85
C GLY A 551 13.65 22.77 17.82
N VAL A 552 12.32 22.85 17.73
CA VAL A 552 11.59 23.83 16.90
C VAL A 552 10.56 24.57 17.72
N ALA A 553 10.45 25.89 17.50
CA ALA A 553 9.57 26.74 18.28
C ALA A 553 8.13 26.71 17.75
N THR A 554 7.96 26.64 16.42
CA THR A 554 6.65 26.69 15.77
C THR A 554 6.57 25.76 14.55
N ASN A 555 5.36 25.49 14.08
CA ASN A 555 5.13 24.76 12.83
C ASN A 555 5.75 25.46 11.61
N ALA A 556 5.69 26.79 11.57
CA ALA A 556 6.24 27.57 10.46
C ALA A 556 7.77 27.51 10.45
N ASP A 557 8.39 27.61 11.63
CA ASP A 557 9.83 27.40 11.83
C ASP A 557 10.24 25.98 11.38
N ALA A 558 9.54 24.96 11.86
CA ALA A 558 9.80 23.57 11.47
C ALA A 558 9.73 23.37 9.95
N ALA A 559 8.68 23.87 9.29
CA ALA A 559 8.53 23.75 7.84
C ALA A 559 9.66 24.46 7.07
N ALA A 560 10.06 25.66 7.50
CA ALA A 560 11.15 26.40 6.87
C ALA A 560 12.49 25.65 6.98
N ARG A 561 12.81 25.12 8.16
CA ARG A 561 14.05 24.37 8.41
C ARG A 561 14.07 23.02 7.71
N LEU A 562 12.92 22.37 7.58
CA LEU A 562 12.78 21.16 6.77
C LEU A 562 13.05 21.42 5.28
N ARG A 563 12.57 22.53 4.71
CA ARG A 563 12.88 22.94 3.32
C ARG A 563 14.38 23.16 3.11
N ALA A 564 15.10 23.67 4.12
CA ALA A 564 16.53 23.92 4.05
C ALA A 564 17.39 22.65 3.89
N LEU A 565 16.83 21.46 4.15
CA LEU A 565 17.49 20.17 3.89
C LEU A 565 17.57 19.83 2.39
N GLY A 566 16.86 20.56 1.53
CA GLY A 566 16.94 20.44 0.08
C GLY A 566 15.83 19.59 -0.55
N PRO A 567 15.80 19.53 -1.89
CA PRO A 567 14.70 18.94 -2.64
C PRO A 567 14.60 17.42 -2.47
N GLY A 568 13.37 16.89 -2.54
CA GLY A 568 13.09 15.46 -2.45
C GLY A 568 13.13 14.89 -1.03
N LEU A 569 12.88 15.74 -0.04
CA LEU A 569 12.74 15.35 1.36
C LEU A 569 11.70 14.23 1.53
N SER A 570 12.10 13.15 2.22
CA SER A 570 11.17 12.19 2.81
C SER A 570 10.93 12.56 4.26
N LEU A 571 9.70 12.95 4.57
CA LEU A 571 9.30 13.47 5.86
C LEU A 571 8.43 12.47 6.64
N GLY A 572 8.66 12.38 7.94
CA GLY A 572 7.76 11.76 8.91
C GLY A 572 7.16 12.80 9.80
N VAL A 573 5.87 12.72 10.06
CA VAL A 573 5.19 13.63 10.96
C VAL A 573 4.44 12.81 12.00
N TYR A 574 4.87 12.92 13.26
CA TYR A 574 4.10 12.46 14.40
C TYR A 574 3.27 13.63 14.93
N VAL A 575 1.96 13.45 14.98
CA VAL A 575 0.98 14.50 15.25
C VAL A 575 -0.34 13.90 15.76
N GLY A 576 -1.07 14.63 16.60
CA GLY A 576 -2.41 14.24 17.02
C GLY A 576 -3.46 14.47 15.92
N ASP A 577 -3.39 15.63 15.26
CA ASP A 577 -4.25 15.98 14.12
C ASP A 577 -3.62 15.66 12.74
N VAL A 578 -4.19 14.69 12.03
CA VAL A 578 -3.76 14.29 10.67
C VAL A 578 -3.90 15.44 9.65
N ALA A 579 -4.85 16.36 9.82
CA ALA A 579 -5.01 17.50 8.90
C ALA A 579 -3.82 18.47 9.03
N ARG A 580 -3.30 18.66 10.25
CA ARG A 580 -2.07 19.42 10.51
C ARG A 580 -0.86 18.79 9.82
N ALA A 581 -0.73 17.46 9.86
CA ALA A 581 0.34 16.75 9.15
C ALA A 581 0.36 17.06 7.64
N ARG A 582 -0.80 17.10 6.99
CA ARG A 582 -0.90 17.41 5.55
C ARG A 582 -0.50 18.84 5.22
N ARG A 583 -0.82 19.80 6.09
CA ARG A 583 -0.38 21.21 5.95
C ARG A 583 1.13 21.32 6.12
N LEU A 584 1.67 20.77 7.21
CA LEU A 584 3.11 20.73 7.49
C LEU A 584 3.91 20.09 6.33
N ALA A 585 3.42 18.98 5.78
CA ALA A 585 4.07 18.31 4.65
C ALA A 585 4.12 19.17 3.38
N ARG A 586 3.03 19.90 3.10
CA ARG A 586 2.95 20.84 1.98
C ARG A 586 3.90 22.01 2.20
N ASP A 587 3.87 22.59 3.39
CA ASP A 587 4.70 23.74 3.72
C ASP A 587 6.19 23.35 3.71
N ALA A 588 6.54 22.15 4.17
CA ALA A 588 7.91 21.61 4.10
C ALA A 588 8.35 21.19 2.69
N GLU A 589 7.48 21.28 1.68
CA GLU A 589 7.72 20.81 0.30
C GLU A 589 8.21 19.35 0.25
N ALA A 590 7.70 18.51 1.15
CA ALA A 590 8.11 17.12 1.24
C ALA A 590 7.63 16.33 0.01
N ALA A 591 8.55 15.63 -0.65
CA ALA A 591 8.20 14.76 -1.78
C ALA A 591 7.38 13.56 -1.34
N VAL A 592 7.63 13.07 -0.11
CA VAL A 592 6.86 12.01 0.53
C VAL A 592 6.66 12.37 1.99
N CYS A 593 5.44 12.21 2.50
CA CYS A 593 5.13 12.40 3.92
C CYS A 593 4.47 11.15 4.50
N ARG A 594 5.00 10.68 5.64
CA ARG A 594 4.44 9.62 6.47
C ARG A 594 3.82 10.23 7.71
N ILE A 595 2.61 9.81 8.10
CA ILE A 595 1.88 10.39 9.22
C ILE A 595 1.66 9.32 10.28
N ASN A 596 2.18 9.57 11.49
CA ASN A 596 2.09 8.65 12.63
C ASN A 596 2.53 7.22 12.30
N ASP A 597 3.43 7.05 11.34
CA ASP A 597 3.99 5.77 10.95
C ASP A 597 5.38 6.01 10.38
N TRP A 598 6.32 5.24 10.86
CA TRP A 598 7.68 5.26 10.35
C TRP A 598 8.20 3.85 10.04
N GLY A 599 7.31 2.87 9.91
CA GLY A 599 7.78 1.50 9.69
C GLY A 599 6.80 0.37 9.47
N ARG A 600 5.47 0.54 9.55
CA ARG A 600 4.51 -0.57 9.42
C ARG A 600 3.75 -0.56 8.11
N GLY A 601 3.22 0.59 7.66
CA GLY A 601 2.42 0.71 6.43
C GLY A 601 3.24 1.03 5.18
N PHE A 602 4.37 1.74 5.33
CA PHE A 602 5.18 2.17 4.19
C PHE A 602 5.85 1.03 3.40
N ALA A 603 6.00 -0.17 3.97
CA ALA A 603 6.50 -1.33 3.21
C ALA A 603 5.61 -1.69 2.01
N ALA A 604 4.31 -1.36 2.06
CA ALA A 604 3.36 -1.55 0.97
C ALA A 604 3.26 -0.33 0.02
N ALA A 605 3.57 0.89 0.49
CA ALA A 605 3.51 2.12 -0.33
C ALA A 605 4.84 2.49 -1.02
N GLU A 606 5.99 2.05 -0.47
CA GLU A 606 7.33 2.16 -1.10
C GLU A 606 7.36 1.42 -2.45
N GLU A 607 6.48 0.44 -2.63
CA GLU A 607 6.33 -0.38 -3.84
C GLU A 607 5.79 0.36 -5.07
N ASP A 608 5.11 1.50 -4.89
CA ASP A 608 4.59 2.32 -6.00
C ASP A 608 5.58 3.44 -6.41
N TRP A 609 6.49 3.84 -5.52
CA TRP A 609 7.43 4.95 -5.73
C TRP A 609 8.79 4.49 -6.27
N LEU A 610 9.18 3.25 -5.96
CA LEU A 610 10.43 2.63 -6.40
C LEU A 610 10.23 1.61 -7.53
N ASP A 611 9.05 1.65 -8.15
CA ASP A 611 8.74 0.96 -9.39
C ASP A 611 9.53 1.61 -10.54
N PRO A 612 10.49 0.92 -11.17
CA PRO A 612 11.10 1.43 -12.40
C PRO A 612 10.06 1.48 -13.53
N GLY A 613 8.94 0.74 -13.47
CA GLY A 613 7.81 0.94 -14.36
C GLY A 613 7.24 2.36 -14.26
N ALA A 614 7.22 2.96 -13.06
CA ALA A 614 6.81 4.34 -12.85
C ALA A 614 7.90 5.38 -13.21
N SER A 615 9.20 5.00 -13.13
CA SER A 615 10.32 5.89 -13.50
C SER A 615 10.77 5.80 -14.95
N VAL A 616 10.47 4.70 -15.65
CA VAL A 616 10.58 4.54 -17.11
C VAL A 616 9.37 5.17 -17.80
N TYR A 617 8.23 5.31 -17.10
CA TYR A 617 6.97 5.85 -17.64
C TYR A 617 6.34 6.98 -16.80
N GLY A 618 7.14 7.95 -16.37
CA GLY A 618 6.67 9.33 -16.14
C GLY A 618 5.46 9.55 -15.23
N ARG A 619 5.32 8.83 -14.10
CA ARG A 619 4.23 9.10 -13.13
C ARG A 619 4.72 9.66 -11.80
N VAL A 620 5.02 10.95 -11.75
CA VAL A 620 4.74 11.84 -10.60
C VAL A 620 4.62 13.28 -11.12
N ARG A 621 3.47 13.94 -10.94
CA ARG A 621 3.30 15.38 -11.21
C ARG A 621 2.93 16.12 -9.93
N ARG A 622 3.73 17.13 -9.55
CA ARG A 622 3.28 18.51 -9.34
C ARG A 622 4.45 19.48 -9.42
N THR A 623 4.28 20.45 -10.30
CA THR A 623 5.11 21.62 -10.57
C THR A 623 5.05 22.63 -9.42
N LEU A 624 6.16 23.31 -9.12
CA LEU A 624 6.14 24.68 -8.64
C LEU A 624 6.70 25.54 -9.78
N ALA A 625 5.87 26.46 -10.26
CA ALA A 625 6.27 27.53 -11.15
C ALA A 625 7.10 28.55 -10.36
N CYS A 626 8.26 28.91 -10.89
CA CYS A 626 8.89 30.20 -10.62
C CYS A 626 9.24 30.79 -11.98
N ASP A 627 8.37 31.67 -12.47
CA ASP A 627 8.83 32.77 -13.29
C ASP A 627 9.72 33.66 -12.41
N ALA A 628 10.92 33.93 -12.90
CA ALA A 628 11.67 35.13 -12.58
C ALA A 628 12.58 35.43 -13.77
N ASP A 629 12.15 36.41 -14.56
CA ASP A 629 12.90 37.07 -15.62
C ASP A 629 14.32 37.48 -15.19
N ALA A 630 15.28 37.40 -16.12
CA ALA A 630 16.23 38.46 -16.47
C ALA A 630 17.48 37.89 -17.15
N GLY A 631 17.77 38.33 -18.37
CA GLY A 631 19.09 38.23 -19.02
C GLY A 631 19.05 37.72 -20.45
#